data_AF-A0A436ZXC2-F1
#
_entry.id   AF-A0A436ZXC2-F1
#
_cell.length_a   1.000
_cell.length_b   1.000
_cell.length_c   1.000
_cell.angle_alpha   90.00
_cell.angle_beta   90.00
_cell.angle_gamma   90.00
#
_symmetry.space_group_name_H-M   'P 1'
#
loop_
_entity.id
_entity.type
_entity.pdbx_description
1 polymer ?
#
loop_
_entity_poly.entity_id
_entity_poly.type
_entity_poly.pdbx_seq_one_letter_code
_entity_poly.pdbx_strand_id
1 'polypeptide(L)' 'MAQQTPQQRLANEKFAKREAAKRGKADTDRKTYEKAGKNPISPLWFALLGFVVFGGLLFELARMILKY' A
#
# COMPACT_ATOMS: atom_id res chain seq x y z
N MET A 1 33.43 36.94 -9.46
CA MET A 1 32.74 36.02 -8.54
C MET A 1 33.77 35.52 -7.54
N ALA A 2 33.54 35.67 -6.23
CA ALA A 2 34.54 35.29 -5.23
C ALA A 2 34.75 33.77 -5.24
N GLN A 3 36.01 33.34 -5.22
CA GLN A 3 36.37 31.92 -5.18
C GLN A 3 36.02 31.35 -3.81
N GLN A 4 35.15 30.34 -3.77
CA GLN A 4 34.76 29.70 -2.51
C GLN A 4 35.93 28.94 -1.91
N THR A 5 36.18 29.16 -0.62
CA THR A 5 37.23 28.43 0.11
C THR A 5 36.80 26.97 0.34
N PRO A 6 37.75 26.04 0.54
CA PRO A 6 37.42 24.66 0.88
C PRO A 6 36.52 24.54 2.12
N GLN A 7 36.72 25.41 3.10
CA GLN A 7 35.91 25.47 4.31
C GLN A 7 34.48 25.93 4.05
N GLN A 8 34.29 26.90 3.15
CA GLN A 8 32.97 27.35 2.73
C GLN A 8 32.21 26.27 1.97
N ARG A 9 32.89 25.50 1.11
CA ARG A 9 32.28 24.34 0.43
C ARG A 9 31.75 23.32 1.44
N LEU A 10 32.57 22.94 2.42
CA LEU A 10 32.18 22.03 3.50
C LEU A 10 31.00 22.57 4.32
N ALA A 11 30.98 23.87 4.61
CA ALA A 11 29.87 24.50 5.34
C ALA A 11 28.56 24.50 4.53
N ASN A 12 28.66 24.80 3.23
CA ASN A 12 27.53 24.77 2.30
C ASN A 12 26.96 23.36 2.15
N GLU A 13 27.82 22.34 2.05
CA GLU A 13 27.39 20.93 2.03
C GLU A 13 26.65 20.52 3.31
N LYS A 14 27.16 20.93 4.48
CA LYS A 14 26.50 20.67 5.78
C LYS A 14 25.15 21.37 5.88
N PHE A 15 25.06 22.61 5.39
CA PHE A 15 23.81 23.36 5.36
C PHE A 15 22.79 22.71 4.41
N ALA A 16 23.21 22.36 3.19
CA ALA A 16 22.37 21.71 2.20
C ALA A 16 21.80 20.38 2.70
N LYS A 17 22.61 19.54 3.38
CA LYS A 17 22.14 18.29 4.00
C LYS A 17 21.09 18.54 5.09
N ARG A 18 21.29 19.54 5.94
CA ARG A 18 20.34 19.91 7.00
C ARG A 18 19.03 20.46 6.43
N GLU A 19 19.08 21.27 5.38
CA GLU A 19 17.87 21.74 4.70
C GLU A 19 17.12 20.61 4.00
N ALA A 20 17.84 19.72 3.30
CA ALA A 20 17.26 18.58 2.62
C ALA A 20 16.51 17.66 3.61
N ALA A 21 17.08 17.43 4.80
CA ALA A 21 16.42 16.66 5.85
C ALA A 21 15.12 17.31 6.38
N LYS A 22 15.05 18.65 6.39
CA LYS A 22 13.86 19.40 6.85
C LYS A 22 12.71 19.40 5.85
N ARG A 23 12.98 19.26 4.54
CA ARG A 23 11.96 19.28 3.48
C ARG A 23 11.13 17.98 3.41
N GLY A 24 11.37 17.01 4.29
CA GLY A 24 10.74 15.69 4.23
C GLY A 24 11.31 14.84 3.09
N LYS A 25 10.80 13.62 2.89
CA LYS A 25 11.21 12.77 1.77
C LYS A 25 10.70 13.38 0.46
N ALA A 26 11.60 13.53 -0.51
CA ALA A 26 11.24 13.93 -1.87
C ALA A 26 10.17 12.96 -2.42
N ASP A 27 9.28 13.44 -3.30
CA ASP A 27 8.24 12.58 -3.90
C ASP A 27 8.84 11.36 -4.62
N THR A 28 10.08 11.49 -5.11
CA THR A 28 10.86 10.42 -5.73
C THR A 28 11.34 9.32 -4.76
N ASP A 29 11.43 9.61 -3.46
CA ASP A 29 11.82 8.66 -2.40
C ASP A 29 10.62 8.05 -1.66
N ARG A 30 9.41 8.51 -1.99
CA ARG A 30 8.21 7.78 -1.58
C ARG A 30 8.21 6.51 -2.42
N LYS A 31 8.35 5.36 -1.75
CA LYS A 31 8.00 4.09 -2.37
C LYS A 31 6.57 4.24 -2.84
N THR A 32 6.38 4.47 -4.13
CA THR A 32 5.08 4.35 -4.77
C THR A 32 4.75 2.88 -4.64
N TYR A 33 4.11 2.51 -3.53
CA TYR A 33 3.31 1.31 -3.51
C TYR A 33 2.31 1.57 -4.62
N GLU A 34 2.54 0.93 -5.77
CA GLU A 34 1.59 0.92 -6.86
C GLU A 34 0.26 0.60 -6.19
N LYS A 35 -0.63 1.60 -6.14
CA LYS A 35 -1.83 1.51 -5.31
C LYS A 35 -2.57 0.31 -5.84
N ALA A 36 -2.48 -0.82 -5.14
CA ALA A 36 -3.07 -2.08 -5.56
C ALA A 36 -4.48 -1.73 -6.00
N GLY A 37 -4.77 -1.97 -7.29
CA GLY A 37 -5.98 -1.48 -7.93
C GLY A 37 -7.15 -1.79 -7.01
N LYS A 38 -7.85 -0.74 -6.56
CA LYS A 38 -8.96 -0.93 -5.63
C LYS A 38 -10.01 -1.72 -6.38
N ASN A 39 -10.13 -3.02 -6.10
CA ASN A 39 -11.19 -3.82 -6.68
C ASN A 39 -12.53 -3.15 -6.32
N PRO A 40 -13.37 -2.81 -7.30
CA PRO A 40 -14.61 -2.06 -7.04
C PRO A 40 -15.64 -2.89 -6.26
N ILE A 41 -15.45 -4.21 -6.20
CA ILE A 41 -16.36 -5.16 -5.58
C ILE A 41 -15.66 -5.86 -4.43
N SER A 42 -16.26 -5.78 -3.24
CA SER A 42 -15.81 -6.51 -2.07
C SER A 42 -15.94 -8.03 -2.30
N PRO A 43 -14.92 -8.85 -1.90
CA PRO A 43 -15.01 -10.31 -1.92
C PRO A 43 -16.27 -10.89 -1.26
N LEU A 44 -16.84 -10.17 -0.29
CA LEU A 44 -18.07 -10.55 0.40
C LEU A 44 -19.26 -10.77 -0.57
N TRP A 45 -19.35 -9.99 -1.65
CA TRP A 45 -20.42 -10.14 -2.64
C TRP A 45 -20.32 -11.45 -3.41
N PHE A 46 -19.10 -11.89 -3.73
CA PHE A 46 -18.88 -13.18 -4.37
C PHE A 46 -19.23 -14.33 -3.43
N ALA A 47 -18.91 -14.22 -2.14
CA ALA A 47 -19.30 -15.21 -1.14
C ALA A 47 -20.83 -15.31 -1.00
N LEU A 48 -21.52 -14.17 -0.93
CA LEU A 48 -22.98 -14.12 -0.89
C LEU A 48 -23.61 -14.71 -2.15
N LEU A 49 -23.12 -14.34 -3.33
CA LEU A 49 -23.63 -14.88 -4.60
C LEU A 49 -23.41 -16.39 -4.69
N GLY A 50 -22.21 -16.86 -4.33
CA GLY A 50 -21.91 -18.29 -4.26
C GLY A 50 -22.84 -19.03 -3.31
N PHE A 51 -23.15 -18.44 -2.15
CA PHE A 51 -24.13 -19.01 -1.22
C PHE A 51 -25.55 -19.00 -1.77
N VAL A 52 -25.98 -17.99 -2.54
CA VAL A 52 -27.32 -18.03 -3.16
C VAL A 52 -27.42 -19.14 -4.20
N VAL A 53 -26.37 -19.36 -4.99
CA VAL A 53 -26.34 -20.40 -6.04
C VAL A 53 -26.18 -21.80 -5.45
N PHE A 54 -25.30 -21.98 -4.47
CA PHE A 54 -24.91 -23.29 -3.94
C PHE A 54 -25.40 -23.56 -2.51
N GLY A 55 -26.02 -22.60 -1.85
CA GLY A 55 -26.37 -22.70 -0.42
C GLY A 55 -27.32 -23.85 -0.15
N GLY A 56 -28.32 -24.06 -1.01
CA GLY A 56 -29.23 -25.20 -0.91
C GLY A 56 -28.51 -26.55 -0.96
N LEU A 57 -27.52 -26.69 -1.86
CA LEU A 57 -26.69 -27.89 -1.96
C LEU A 57 -25.82 -28.07 -0.70
N LEU A 58 -25.22 -27.00 -0.19
CA LEU A 58 -24.45 -27.04 1.06
C LEU A 58 -25.32 -27.47 2.25
N PHE A 59 -26.55 -26.96 2.36
CA PHE A 59 -27.49 -27.37 3.40
C PHE A 59 -27.95 -28.82 3.23
N GLU A 60 -28.15 -29.29 2.01
CA GLU A 60 -28.52 -30.67 1.75
C GLU A 60 -27.40 -31.64 2.13
N LEU A 61 -26.17 -31.34 1.76
CA LEU A 61 -24.99 -32.12 2.15
C LEU A 61 -24.78 -32.10 3.66
N ALA A 62 -24.90 -30.94 4.29
CA ALA A 62 -24.83 -30.81 5.75
C ALA A 62 -25.92 -31.65 6.43
N ARG A 63 -27.16 -31.59 5.92
CA ARG A 63 -28.28 -32.42 6.41
C ARG A 63 -28.00 -33.91 6.23
N MET A 64 -27.42 -34.31 5.10
CA MET A 64 -27.09 -35.71 4.84
C MET A 64 -26.05 -36.22 5.84
N ILE A 65 -25.00 -35.43 6.12
CA ILE A 65 -23.96 -35.80 7.09
C ILE A 65 -24.49 -35.78 8.52
N LEU A 66 -25.35 -34.81 8.90
CA LEU A 66 -25.87 -34.66 10.26
C LEU A 66 -27.05 -35.59 10.59
N LYS A 67 -27.74 -36.13 9.58
CA LYS A 67 -28.88 -37.04 9.75
C LYS A 67 -28.47 -38.51 9.75
N TYR A 68 -27.29 -38.85 9.22
CA TYR A 68 -26.63 -40.13 9.43
C TYR A 68 -25.81 -40.11 10.72
#